data_AF-A0A2L2NEB1-F1
#
_entry.id   AF-A0A2L2NEB1-F1
#
_cell.length_a   1.000
_cell.length_b   1.000
_cell.length_c   1.000
_cell.angle_alpha   90.00
_cell.angle_beta   90.00
_cell.angle_gamma   90.00
#
_symmetry.space_group_name_H-M   'P 1'
#
loop_
_entity.id
_entity.type
_entity.pdbx_description
1 polymer ?
#
loop_
_entity_poly.entity_id
_entity_poly.type
_entity_poly.pdbx_seq_one_letter_code
_entity_poly.pdbx_strand_id
1 'polypeptide(L)'
;MTQPNILELAKQGDVEAIASLMNRHLHPKGIAAKVVFQDAWLEVTLESAQVPNQQILVAFIRKGLTGLGAASIESVKIYGQQTGKKFPAWTKEFNLGIVEDELEEVDNENYSSNPQTLTISINLSGDTARGLTNQDFEFIANQISADILSSCTDVFIQKVSISNGSSVITKER
;
A
#
# COMPACT_ATOMS: atom_id res chain seq x y z
N MET A 1 -23.80 24.62 -12.35
CA MET A 1 -24.59 23.43 -11.96
C MET A 1 -24.09 22.26 -12.77
N THR A 2 -23.61 21.16 -12.15
CA THR A 2 -23.44 19.77 -12.72
C THR A 2 -22.65 18.80 -11.80
N GLN A 3 -22.49 19.08 -10.50
CA GLN A 3 -21.74 18.17 -9.59
C GLN A 3 -22.44 16.86 -9.15
N PRO A 4 -23.78 16.72 -9.08
CA PRO A 4 -24.37 15.47 -8.56
C PRO A 4 -24.24 14.30 -9.55
N ASN A 5 -24.20 14.58 -10.86
CA ASN A 5 -24.20 13.52 -11.88
C ASN A 5 -22.89 12.73 -11.91
N ILE A 6 -21.74 13.39 -11.75
CA ILE A 6 -20.43 12.71 -11.81
C ILE A 6 -20.27 11.68 -10.68
N LEU A 7 -20.78 11.96 -9.48
CA LEU A 7 -20.68 11.00 -8.38
C LEU A 7 -21.56 9.76 -8.64
N GLU A 8 -22.78 9.96 -9.14
CA GLU A 8 -23.72 8.89 -9.48
C GLU A 8 -23.17 8.03 -10.63
N LEU A 9 -22.62 8.66 -11.67
CA LEU A 9 -21.95 7.99 -12.79
C LEU A 9 -20.75 7.19 -12.31
N ALA A 10 -19.90 7.77 -11.45
CA ALA A 10 -18.74 7.07 -10.91
C ALA A 10 -19.15 5.84 -10.08
N LYS A 11 -20.25 5.91 -9.31
CA LYS A 11 -20.82 4.76 -8.60
C LYS A 11 -21.28 3.64 -9.52
N GLN A 12 -21.77 4.00 -10.71
CA GLN A 12 -22.18 3.04 -11.74
C GLN A 12 -20.99 2.39 -12.46
N GLY A 13 -19.76 2.84 -12.19
CA GLY A 13 -18.55 2.37 -12.87
C GLY A 13 -18.18 3.21 -14.10
N ASP A 14 -18.75 4.41 -14.26
CA ASP A 14 -18.41 5.30 -15.36
C ASP A 14 -16.94 5.75 -15.28
N VAL A 15 -16.19 5.39 -16.32
CA VAL A 15 -14.74 5.56 -16.39
C VAL A 15 -14.34 7.03 -16.37
N GLU A 16 -15.06 7.86 -17.14
CA GLU A 16 -14.77 9.29 -17.24
C GLU A 16 -15.06 10.00 -15.92
N ALA A 17 -16.13 9.60 -15.24
CA ALA A 17 -16.49 10.13 -13.93
C ALA A 17 -15.47 9.75 -12.86
N ILE A 18 -15.05 8.48 -12.79
CA ILE A 18 -14.01 8.02 -11.86
C ILE A 18 -12.69 8.73 -12.14
N ALA A 19 -12.27 8.81 -13.41
CA ALA A 19 -11.06 9.51 -13.82
C ALA A 19 -11.11 11.00 -13.45
N SER A 20 -12.24 11.66 -13.66
CA SER A 20 -12.44 13.07 -13.31
C SER A 20 -12.31 13.31 -11.81
N LEU A 21 -12.91 12.43 -10.99
CA LEU A 21 -12.79 12.49 -9.54
C LEU A 21 -11.34 12.27 -9.07
N MET A 22 -10.64 11.28 -9.63
CA MET A 22 -9.23 11.02 -9.32
C MET A 22 -8.35 12.21 -9.70
N ASN A 23 -8.47 12.70 -10.93
CA ASN A 23 -7.67 13.82 -11.43
C ASN A 23 -7.91 15.11 -10.65
N ARG A 24 -9.12 15.34 -10.11
CA ARG A 24 -9.39 16.50 -9.25
C ARG A 24 -8.48 16.57 -8.02
N HIS A 25 -8.09 15.43 -7.46
CA HIS A 25 -7.20 15.35 -6.31
C HIS A 25 -5.72 15.16 -6.69
N LEU A 26 -5.45 14.57 -7.85
CA LEU A 26 -4.10 14.19 -8.29
C LEU A 26 -3.41 15.26 -9.15
N HIS A 27 -4.16 16.03 -9.96
CA HIS A 27 -3.61 17.13 -10.76
C HIS A 27 -2.83 18.17 -9.91
N PRO A 28 -3.33 18.63 -8.75
CA PRO A 28 -2.58 19.56 -7.89
C PRO A 28 -1.24 18.99 -7.39
N LYS A 29 -1.09 17.65 -7.40
CA LYS A 29 0.13 16.94 -7.02
C LYS A 29 1.04 16.63 -8.21
N GLY A 30 0.68 17.08 -9.42
CA GLY A 30 1.43 16.79 -10.65
C GLY A 30 1.31 15.35 -11.11
N ILE A 31 0.22 14.66 -10.76
CA ILE A 31 -0.07 13.27 -11.13
C ILE A 31 -1.31 13.27 -12.03
N ALA A 32 -1.20 12.66 -13.20
CA ALA A 32 -2.32 12.40 -14.10
C ALA A 32 -2.79 10.96 -13.93
N ALA A 33 -4.08 10.78 -13.71
CA ALA A 33 -4.72 9.47 -13.63
C ALA A 33 -5.50 9.17 -14.91
N LYS A 34 -5.20 8.04 -15.53
CA LYS A 34 -5.99 7.46 -16.62
C LYS A 34 -6.68 6.23 -16.07
N VAL A 35 -7.98 6.13 -16.27
CA VAL A 35 -8.78 5.02 -15.78
C VAL A 35 -9.34 4.29 -16.99
N VAL A 36 -9.37 2.97 -16.92
CA VAL A 36 -10.04 2.09 -17.87
C VAL A 36 -10.85 1.10 -17.04
N PHE A 37 -12.10 0.87 -17.40
CA PHE A 37 -12.94 -0.14 -16.77
C PHE A 37 -13.38 -1.13 -17.83
N GLN A 38 -13.06 -2.40 -17.64
CA GLN A 38 -13.41 -3.48 -18.57
C GLN A 38 -13.64 -4.77 -17.79
N ASP A 39 -14.73 -5.50 -18.07
CA ASP A 39 -15.00 -6.83 -17.48
C ASP A 39 -14.88 -6.87 -15.93
N ALA A 40 -15.40 -5.85 -15.23
CA ALA A 40 -15.29 -5.68 -13.77
C ALA A 40 -13.86 -5.39 -13.23
N TRP A 41 -12.90 -5.17 -14.12
CA TRP A 41 -11.55 -4.72 -13.81
C TRP A 41 -11.39 -3.21 -14.02
N LEU A 42 -10.99 -2.52 -12.97
CA LEU A 42 -10.60 -1.12 -13.03
C LEU A 42 -9.08 -0.98 -13.13
N GLU A 43 -8.59 -0.60 -14.29
CA GLU A 43 -7.19 -0.27 -14.51
C GLU A 43 -6.96 1.23 -14.33
N VAL A 44 -6.00 1.59 -13.46
CA VAL A 44 -5.66 2.97 -13.14
C VAL A 44 -4.18 3.20 -13.41
N THR A 45 -3.88 3.99 -14.43
CA THR A 45 -2.51 4.43 -14.73
C THR A 45 -2.27 5.80 -14.14
N LEU A 46 -1.34 5.86 -13.19
CA LEU A 46 -0.88 7.09 -12.55
C LEU A 46 0.44 7.52 -13.18
N GLU A 47 0.41 8.59 -13.95
CA GLU A 47 1.58 9.16 -14.61
C GLU A 47 2.04 10.44 -13.91
N SER A 48 3.32 10.51 -13.54
CA SER A 48 3.91 11.71 -12.94
C SER A 48 5.36 11.91 -13.31
N ALA A 49 5.86 13.14 -13.21
CA ALA A 49 7.24 13.48 -13.55
C ALA A 49 8.29 12.69 -12.72
N GLN A 50 7.95 12.37 -11.47
CA GLN A 50 8.71 11.47 -10.59
C GLN A 50 7.98 10.14 -10.43
N VAL A 51 8.69 9.12 -9.93
CA VAL A 51 8.07 7.83 -9.62
C VAL A 51 6.99 8.04 -8.55
N PRO A 52 5.71 7.75 -8.86
CA PRO A 52 4.63 7.92 -7.90
C PRO A 52 4.82 7.02 -6.68
N ASN A 53 4.51 7.49 -5.47
CA ASN A 53 4.65 6.67 -4.26
C ASN A 53 3.53 5.61 -4.21
N GLN A 54 3.90 4.34 -4.38
CA GLN A 54 2.98 3.22 -4.42
C GLN A 54 2.06 3.15 -3.20
N GLN A 55 2.61 3.20 -1.99
CA GLN A 55 1.83 2.99 -0.77
C GLN A 55 0.79 4.10 -0.58
N ILE A 56 1.18 5.35 -0.80
CA ILE A 56 0.30 6.51 -0.64
C ILE A 56 -0.83 6.47 -1.67
N LEU A 57 -0.52 6.16 -2.93
CA LEU A 57 -1.50 6.22 -4.02
C LEU A 57 -2.42 5.01 -4.04
N VAL A 58 -1.91 3.81 -3.74
CA VAL A 58 -2.74 2.61 -3.59
C VAL A 58 -3.74 2.81 -2.46
N ALA A 59 -3.29 3.31 -1.29
CA ALA A 59 -4.18 3.59 -0.17
C ALA A 59 -5.23 4.67 -0.51
N PHE A 60 -4.82 5.73 -1.22
CA PHE A 60 -5.74 6.79 -1.67
C PHE A 60 -6.81 6.25 -2.62
N ILE A 61 -6.43 5.46 -3.63
CA ILE A 61 -7.36 4.89 -4.61
C ILE A 61 -8.28 3.88 -3.96
N ARG A 62 -7.74 2.96 -3.15
CA ARG A 62 -8.55 1.98 -2.40
C ARG A 62 -9.61 2.70 -1.57
N LYS A 63 -9.21 3.68 -0.76
CA LYS A 63 -10.15 4.47 0.07
C LYS A 63 -11.17 5.24 -0.78
N GLY A 64 -10.74 5.80 -1.90
CA GLY A 64 -11.62 6.52 -2.82
C GLY A 64 -12.69 5.60 -3.43
N LEU A 65 -12.30 4.41 -3.89
CA LEU A 65 -13.21 3.44 -4.50
C LEU A 65 -14.13 2.78 -3.47
N THR A 66 -13.61 2.41 -2.30
CA THR A 66 -14.42 1.90 -1.19
C THR A 66 -15.45 2.95 -0.73
N GLY A 67 -15.03 4.21 -0.59
CA GLY A 67 -15.93 5.31 -0.21
C GLY A 67 -16.93 5.69 -1.32
N LEU A 68 -16.59 5.42 -2.58
CA LEU A 68 -17.52 5.56 -3.70
C LEU A 68 -18.63 4.49 -3.64
N GLY A 69 -18.32 3.29 -3.14
CA GLY A 69 -19.28 2.19 -3.07
C GLY A 69 -19.68 1.69 -4.46
N ALA A 70 -18.75 1.72 -5.41
CA ALA A 70 -19.00 1.29 -6.78
C ALA A 70 -19.12 -0.24 -6.83
N ALA A 71 -20.34 -0.73 -6.70
CA ALA A 71 -20.66 -2.17 -6.68
C ALA A 71 -20.24 -2.91 -7.95
N SER A 72 -20.04 -2.19 -9.06
CA SER A 72 -19.60 -2.75 -10.34
C SER A 72 -18.11 -3.13 -10.37
N ILE A 73 -17.29 -2.64 -9.42
CA ILE A 73 -15.84 -2.79 -9.46
C ILE A 73 -15.41 -3.91 -8.53
N GLU A 74 -15.02 -5.04 -9.10
CA GLU A 74 -14.53 -6.19 -8.33
C GLU A 74 -13.02 -6.09 -8.11
N SER A 75 -12.25 -5.87 -9.18
CA SER A 75 -10.79 -5.88 -9.14
C SER A 75 -10.21 -4.57 -9.63
N VAL A 76 -9.12 -4.13 -9.00
CA VAL A 76 -8.44 -2.88 -9.33
C VAL A 76 -6.96 -3.13 -9.55
N LYS A 77 -6.44 -2.63 -10.66
CA LYS A 77 -5.03 -2.70 -11.02
C LYS A 77 -4.47 -1.30 -11.24
N ILE A 78 -3.43 -0.97 -10.49
CA ILE A 78 -2.82 0.35 -10.48
C ILE A 78 -1.41 0.26 -11.06
N TYR A 79 -1.12 1.11 -12.04
CA TYR A 79 0.19 1.27 -12.65
C TYR A 79 0.78 2.61 -12.24
N GLY A 80 1.93 2.59 -11.58
CA GLY A 80 2.68 3.81 -11.29
C GLY A 80 3.74 4.04 -12.35
N GLN A 81 3.57 5.05 -13.19
CA GLN A 81 4.46 5.34 -14.31
C GLN A 81 5.13 6.70 -14.14
N GLN A 82 6.43 6.74 -14.42
CA GLN A 82 7.12 8.00 -14.57
C GLN A 82 6.95 8.52 -16.00
N THR A 83 6.61 9.80 -16.15
CA THR A 83 6.46 10.46 -17.45
C THR A 83 7.71 10.23 -18.31
N GLY A 84 7.50 9.81 -19.56
CA GLY A 84 8.57 9.53 -20.52
C GLY A 84 9.23 8.15 -20.39
N LYS A 85 8.82 7.31 -19.42
CA LYS A 85 9.24 5.90 -19.35
C LYS A 85 8.25 5.01 -20.07
N LYS A 86 8.76 4.01 -20.81
CA LYS A 86 7.92 3.02 -21.53
C LYS A 86 7.26 1.99 -20.62
N PHE A 87 7.80 1.79 -19.42
CA PHE A 87 7.32 0.80 -18.47
C PHE A 87 6.88 1.45 -17.16
N PRO A 88 5.83 0.91 -16.50
CA PRO A 88 5.48 1.34 -15.16
C PRO A 88 6.63 1.02 -14.20
N ALA A 89 6.91 1.92 -13.27
CA ALA A 89 7.86 1.72 -12.19
C ALA A 89 7.38 0.65 -11.20
N TRP A 90 6.06 0.52 -11.03
CA TRP A 90 5.44 -0.52 -10.22
C TRP A 90 4.01 -0.79 -10.68
N THR A 91 3.50 -1.97 -10.34
CA THR A 91 2.11 -2.38 -10.55
C THR A 91 1.58 -2.96 -9.25
N LYS A 92 0.35 -2.62 -8.88
CA LYS A 92 -0.32 -3.20 -7.71
C LYS A 92 -1.76 -3.55 -8.05
N GLU A 93 -2.18 -4.72 -7.62
CA GLU A 93 -3.53 -5.24 -7.82
C GLU A 93 -4.17 -5.55 -6.47
N PHE A 94 -5.46 -5.29 -6.35
CA PHE A 94 -6.28 -5.67 -5.19
C PHE A 94 -7.77 -5.77 -5.58
N ASN A 95 -8.52 -6.56 -4.81
CA ASN A 95 -9.96 -6.70 -4.98
C ASN A 95 -10.70 -5.72 -4.03
N LEU A 96 -11.83 -5.18 -4.48
CA LEU A 96 -12.71 -4.30 -3.69
C LEU A 96 -13.80 -5.07 -2.93
N GLY A 97 -14.14 -6.29 -3.39
CA GLY A 97 -15.26 -7.11 -2.94
C GLY A 97 -15.03 -7.94 -1.68
N ILE A 98 -13.89 -7.78 -1.01
CA ILE A 98 -13.65 -8.41 0.29
C ILE A 98 -13.58 -7.30 1.34
N VAL A 99 -14.72 -7.07 1.98
CA VAL A 99 -14.71 -6.70 3.39
C VAL A 99 -14.15 -7.90 4.14
N GLU A 100 -12.83 -7.95 4.29
CA GLU A 100 -12.24 -8.56 5.46
C GLU A 100 -12.39 -7.54 6.60
N ASP A 101 -13.64 -7.30 7.00
CA ASP A 101 -13.92 -6.99 8.40
C ASP A 101 -14.17 -8.36 9.03
N GLU A 102 -13.37 -8.65 10.04
CA GLU A 102 -13.28 -9.88 10.81
C GLU A 102 -14.55 -10.74 10.85
N LEU A 103 -14.42 -12.02 10.51
CA LEU A 103 -14.61 -13.18 11.39
C LEU A 103 -14.71 -14.45 10.53
N GLU A 104 -13.77 -15.39 10.70
CA GLU A 104 -14.03 -16.72 11.24
C GLU A 104 -12.81 -17.63 11.06
N GLU A 105 -12.38 -18.20 12.18
CA GLU A 105 -11.53 -19.38 12.26
C GLU A 105 -12.21 -20.53 11.51
N VAL A 106 -11.59 -21.08 10.47
CA VAL A 106 -11.71 -22.52 10.16
C VAL A 106 -10.57 -22.95 9.24
N ASP A 107 -9.58 -23.56 9.87
CA ASP A 107 -8.86 -24.77 9.44
C ASP A 107 -9.17 -25.27 8.01
N ASN A 108 -8.30 -24.92 7.05
CA ASN A 108 -7.87 -25.89 6.06
C ASN A 108 -6.57 -25.47 5.39
N GLU A 109 -5.55 -26.31 5.58
CA GLU A 109 -4.27 -26.23 4.91
C GLU A 109 -4.43 -26.25 3.38
N ASN A 110 -3.48 -25.57 2.72
CA ASN A 110 -3.05 -25.83 1.35
C ASN A 110 -3.74 -25.05 0.22
N TYR A 111 -3.50 -23.75 0.17
CA TYR A 111 -3.17 -23.08 -1.09
C TYR A 111 -1.96 -22.19 -0.87
N SER A 112 -1.02 -22.29 -1.82
CA SER A 112 0.27 -21.59 -1.86
C SER A 112 0.09 -20.06 -1.91
N SER A 113 -0.26 -19.46 -0.78
CA SER A 113 -0.35 -18.02 -0.57
C SER A 113 1.06 -17.48 -0.36
N ASN A 114 1.61 -16.81 -1.37
CA ASN A 114 2.79 -15.99 -1.21
C ASN A 114 2.49 -14.95 -0.10
N PRO A 115 3.09 -15.04 1.09
CA PRO A 115 2.76 -14.14 2.18
C PRO A 115 3.24 -12.75 1.78
N GLN A 116 2.34 -11.77 1.76
CA GLN A 116 2.76 -10.36 1.68
C GLN A 116 3.42 -10.02 3.02
N THR A 117 4.69 -10.40 3.18
CA THR A 117 5.49 -10.16 4.39
C THR A 117 5.60 -8.66 4.61
N LEU A 118 4.87 -8.11 5.56
CA LEU A 118 5.06 -6.74 6.00
C LEU A 118 6.38 -6.68 6.77
N THR A 119 7.41 -6.10 6.14
CA THR A 119 8.75 -5.93 6.72
C THR A 119 8.94 -4.51 7.20
N ILE A 120 9.25 -4.35 8.49
CA ILE A 120 9.61 -3.05 9.08
C ILE A 120 11.12 -2.94 9.16
N SER A 121 11.69 -1.88 8.60
CA SER A 121 13.13 -1.61 8.63
C SER A 121 13.44 -0.38 9.48
N ILE A 122 14.27 -0.52 10.52
CA ILE A 122 14.68 0.57 11.41
C ILE A 122 16.21 0.69 11.35
N ASN A 123 16.72 1.92 11.26
CA ASN A 123 18.15 2.19 11.31
C ASN A 123 18.51 2.91 12.61
N LEU A 124 19.42 2.32 13.39
CA LEU A 124 19.93 2.89 14.63
C LEU A 124 21.30 3.50 14.36
N SER A 125 21.44 4.80 14.58
CA SER A 125 22.74 5.48 14.55
C SER A 125 23.05 6.02 15.93
N GLY A 126 24.26 5.73 16.43
CA GLY A 126 24.70 6.11 17.76
C GLY A 126 26.17 6.50 17.76
N ASP A 127 26.55 7.37 18.68
CA ASP A 127 27.91 7.85 18.84
C ASP A 127 28.76 6.81 19.58
N THR A 128 29.57 6.06 18.83
CA THR A 128 30.47 5.03 19.39
C THR A 128 31.59 5.62 20.25
N ALA A 129 31.84 6.94 20.18
CA ALA A 129 32.83 7.60 21.04
C ALA A 129 32.39 7.68 22.51
N ARG A 130 31.11 7.43 22.80
CA ARG A 130 30.55 7.33 24.16
C ARG A 130 30.52 5.91 24.73
N GLY A 131 31.19 4.94 24.08
CA GLY A 131 31.35 3.59 24.62
C GLY A 131 30.17 2.65 24.38
N LEU A 132 29.23 3.01 23.50
CA LEU A 132 28.18 2.10 23.03
C LEU A 132 28.83 0.96 22.22
N THR A 133 28.63 -0.26 22.69
CA THR A 133 29.15 -1.47 22.04
C THR A 133 28.11 -2.06 21.09
N ASN A 134 28.55 -2.95 20.19
CA ASN A 134 27.63 -3.69 19.33
C ASN A 134 26.59 -4.52 20.11
N GLN A 135 26.95 -5.00 21.31
CA GLN A 135 26.02 -5.72 22.19
C GLN A 135 24.90 -4.82 22.73
N ASP A 136 25.19 -3.54 23.00
CA ASP A 136 24.17 -2.59 23.43
C ASP A 136 23.16 -2.34 22.30
N PHE A 137 23.64 -2.15 21.07
CA PHE A 137 22.77 -2.04 19.90
C PHE A 137 21.95 -3.30 19.66
N GLU A 138 22.53 -4.47 19.88
CA GLU A 138 21.83 -5.74 19.75
C GLU A 138 20.73 -5.93 20.79
N PHE A 139 21.00 -5.58 22.05
CA PHE A 139 20.00 -5.61 23.12
C PHE A 139 18.83 -4.66 22.82
N ILE A 140 19.16 -3.42 22.42
CA ILE A 140 18.15 -2.40 22.06
C ILE A 140 17.32 -2.87 20.86
N ALA A 141 17.96 -3.35 19.80
CA ALA A 141 17.27 -3.84 18.61
C ALA A 141 16.35 -5.04 18.93
N ASN A 142 16.80 -5.97 19.77
CA ASN A 142 16.00 -7.11 20.21
C ASN A 142 14.79 -6.67 21.04
N GLN A 143 14.97 -5.73 21.97
CA GLN A 143 13.87 -5.20 22.79
C GLN A 143 12.84 -4.49 21.92
N ILE A 144 13.27 -3.58 21.03
CA ILE A 144 12.38 -2.87 20.11
C ILE A 144 11.63 -3.85 19.21
N SER A 145 12.31 -4.85 18.65
CA SER A 145 11.67 -5.85 17.80
C SER A 145 10.63 -6.66 18.57
N ALA A 146 10.92 -7.03 19.82
CA ALA A 146 9.98 -7.75 20.68
C ALA A 146 8.76 -6.90 21.06
N ASP A 147 8.98 -5.63 21.43
CA ASP A 147 7.90 -4.68 21.77
C ASP A 147 6.98 -4.44 20.57
N ILE A 148 7.53 -4.22 19.37
CA ILE A 148 6.74 -4.03 18.14
C ILE A 148 5.91 -5.28 17.84
N LEU A 149 6.54 -6.46 17.88
CA LEU A 149 5.84 -7.73 17.61
C LEU A 149 4.80 -8.08 18.68
N SER A 150 4.99 -7.62 19.92
CA SER A 150 4.07 -7.87 21.04
C SER A 150 2.95 -6.85 21.16
N SER A 151 3.17 -5.60 20.72
CA SER A 151 2.21 -4.49 20.84
C SER A 151 1.31 -4.35 19.61
N CYS A 152 1.77 -4.82 18.44
CA CYS A 152 0.95 -4.87 17.24
C CYS A 152 0.13 -6.18 17.19
N THR A 153 -1.08 -6.15 17.75
CA THR A 153 -2.11 -7.18 17.55
C THR A 153 -3.00 -6.92 16.34
N ASP A 154 -3.16 -5.63 15.97
CA ASP A 154 -3.99 -5.18 14.85
C ASP A 154 -3.31 -5.27 13.46
N VAL A 155 -1.98 -5.43 13.42
CA VAL A 155 -1.21 -5.41 12.17
C VAL A 155 -0.37 -6.68 12.06
N PHE A 156 -0.51 -7.40 10.95
CA PHE A 156 0.24 -8.62 10.66
C PHE A 156 1.70 -8.31 10.26
N ILE A 157 2.51 -7.96 11.26
CA ILE A 157 3.96 -7.76 11.10
C ILE A 157 4.64 -9.12 11.14
N GLN A 158 5.17 -9.56 10.01
CA GLN A 158 5.82 -10.87 9.87
C GLN A 158 7.33 -10.81 10.12
N LYS A 159 7.96 -9.65 9.87
CA LYS A 159 9.40 -9.46 9.97
C LYS A 159 9.76 -8.04 10.42
N VAL A 160 10.61 -7.93 11.42
CA VAL A 160 11.25 -6.66 11.83
C VAL A 160 12.75 -6.79 11.63
N SER A 161 13.34 -5.85 10.88
CA SER A 161 14.77 -5.77 10.64
C SER A 161 15.30 -4.44 11.18
N ILE A 162 16.28 -4.50 12.07
CA ILE A 162 16.92 -3.32 12.66
C ILE A 162 18.42 -3.37 12.35
N SER A 163 18.97 -2.28 11.85
CA SER A 163 20.39 -2.20 11.44
C SER A 163 21.09 -1.01 12.08
N ASN A 164 22.36 -1.17 12.47
CA ASN A 164 23.19 -0.08 12.99
C ASN A 164 24.41 0.26 12.11
N GLY A 165 24.36 -0.13 10.83
CA GLY A 165 25.46 0.04 9.87
C GLY A 165 26.54 -1.04 9.94
N SER A 166 26.72 -1.73 11.08
CA SER A 166 27.66 -2.84 11.23
C SER A 166 26.98 -4.19 11.45
N SER A 167 25.80 -4.20 12.06
CA SER A 167 25.00 -5.38 12.36
C SER A 167 23.56 -5.18 11.90
N VAL A 168 22.93 -6.27 11.48
CA VAL A 168 21.51 -6.34 11.12
C VAL A 168 20.87 -7.44 11.95
N ILE A 169 19.84 -7.11 12.70
CA ILE A 169 19.06 -8.05 13.49
C ILE A 169 17.70 -8.14 12.86
N THR A 170 17.34 -9.36 12.51
CA THR A 170 16.05 -9.69 11.91
C THR A 170 15.32 -10.63 12.83
N LYS A 171 14.09 -10.28 13.17
CA LYS A 171 13.20 -11.13 13.94
C LYS A 171 11.92 -11.35 13.18
N GLU A 172 11.57 -12.61 13.05
CA GLU A 172 10.37 -13.07 12.35
C GLU A 172 9.45 -13.72 13.38
N ARG A 173 8.15 -13.52 13.18
CA ARG A 173 7.11 -14.12 14.01
C ARG A 173 6.76 -15.50 13.49
#